data_AF-A0A8S9MK11-F1
#
_entry.id   AF-A0A8S9MK11-F1
#
_cell.length_a   1.000
_cell.length_b   1.000
_cell.length_c   1.000
_cell.angle_alpha   90.00
_cell.angle_beta   90.00
_cell.angle_gamma   90.00
#
_symmetry.space_group_name_H-M   'P 1'
#
loop_
_entity.id
_entity.type
_entity.pdbx_description
1 polymer ?
#
loop_
_entity_poly.entity_id
_entity_poly.type
_entity_poly.pdbx_seq_one_letter_code
_entity_poly.pdbx_strand_id
1 'polypeptide(L)'
;NKRPTMSQTCKTVRDNSHGSIHLQNIKNVDRPEKAFTTERAKKTGKANACSGRIYVTVPSDHFGPILAGNDPDRNQGVLVGESWEDRQECRQWGAHFPHVAGIGGQSSYGAQSVALSGGYKDDEDHGEWFLYTGSGGRDLTGNKRTNKDQAFDQQFTKSNAALRISCKMGYPVRVVRSHKEKRSAYAPAEKSVRYDGVYRIEKCWRKVGIQGKRVCRYLFVRVDNEPAPWTSDEHGDCPRPLPSIPELKKATDMFVRTESPSWDFDESDGRWKWMKSPPASRKAIAALDPAARKAMKGGGNKRDKFLKEFGCQICRKVMSSPVTTPCAHNFCKECLTGKFAGITQVRQRSRGGRTLRAQKNVMKCPCCPNDISDFLQNPQVSNVFSSSSIAYV
;
A
#
# COMPACT_ATOMS: atom_id res chain seq x y z
N ASN A 1 30.09 -26.67 10.88
CA ASN A 1 29.44 -26.37 9.59
C ASN A 1 28.28 -25.38 9.75
N LYS A 2 28.57 -24.07 9.77
CA LYS A 2 27.55 -23.00 9.83
C LYS A 2 27.08 -22.64 8.41
N ARG A 3 25.76 -22.58 8.21
CA ARG A 3 25.05 -22.24 6.97
C ARG A 3 25.56 -20.90 6.39
N PRO A 4 25.69 -20.73 5.06
CA PRO A 4 25.74 -19.40 4.48
C PRO A 4 24.31 -18.85 4.46
N THR A 5 23.87 -18.26 5.58
CA THR A 5 22.68 -17.43 5.61
C THR A 5 22.85 -16.26 4.64
N MET A 6 21.74 -15.80 4.04
CA MET A 6 21.70 -14.60 3.19
C MET A 6 22.57 -13.49 3.78
N SER A 7 23.27 -12.73 2.92
CA SER A 7 24.14 -11.62 3.32
C SER A 7 23.44 -10.76 4.37
N GLN A 8 23.84 -10.96 5.63
CA GLN A 8 23.32 -10.17 6.74
C GLN A 8 23.74 -8.73 6.47
N THR A 9 22.85 -7.79 6.77
CA THR A 9 23.10 -6.34 6.75
C THR A 9 24.11 -5.92 7.84
N CYS A 10 25.06 -6.80 8.16
CA CYS A 10 25.91 -6.69 9.33
C CYS A 10 27.38 -6.57 8.92
N LYS A 11 28.06 -5.55 9.45
CA LYS A 11 29.53 -5.53 9.49
C LYS A 11 29.98 -6.44 10.64
N THR A 12 31.12 -7.11 10.45
CA THR A 12 31.78 -7.86 11.52
C THR A 12 32.74 -6.91 12.20
N VAL A 13 32.53 -6.60 13.48
CA VAL A 13 33.53 -5.92 14.29
C VAL A 13 34.17 -6.98 15.19
N ARG A 14 35.50 -7.11 15.13
CA ARG A 14 36.26 -7.95 16.06
C ARG A 14 36.65 -7.08 17.25
N ASP A 15 36.18 -7.44 18.43
CA ASP A 15 36.65 -6.84 19.67
C ASP A 15 37.86 -7.62 20.17
N ASN A 16 38.98 -6.94 20.41
CA ASN A 16 40.28 -7.58 20.67
C ASN A 16 40.42 -8.11 22.11
N SER A 17 39.38 -8.01 22.95
CA SER A 17 39.45 -8.39 24.36
C SER A 17 38.85 -9.77 24.67
N HIS A 18 37.83 -10.26 23.95
CA HIS A 18 37.17 -11.53 24.30
C HIS A 18 36.46 -12.25 23.13
N GLY A 19 37.11 -12.47 21.98
CA GLY A 19 36.69 -13.48 20.97
C GLY A 19 35.23 -13.46 20.48
N SER A 20 34.45 -12.41 20.78
CA SER A 20 33.02 -12.33 20.54
C SER A 20 32.79 -11.59 19.23
N ILE A 21 32.13 -12.25 18.29
CA ILE A 21 31.78 -11.65 17.00
C ILE A 21 30.47 -10.87 17.17
N HIS A 22 30.55 -9.54 17.18
CA HIS A 22 29.36 -8.68 17.14
C HIS A 22 28.94 -8.41 15.69
N LEU A 23 27.66 -8.66 15.40
CA LEU A 23 27.00 -8.37 14.13
C LEU A 23 26.27 -7.03 14.24
N GLN A 24 26.86 -5.95 13.74
CA GLN A 24 26.23 -4.63 13.76
C GLN A 24 25.40 -4.40 12.50
N ASN A 25 24.08 -4.30 12.64
CA ASN A 25 23.18 -3.93 11.54
C ASN A 25 23.48 -2.50 11.07
N ILE A 26 23.79 -2.32 9.79
CA ILE A 26 24.02 -1.01 9.17
C ILE A 26 22.67 -0.29 9.02
N LYS A 27 22.54 0.88 9.65
CA LYS A 27 21.36 1.75 9.49
C LYS A 27 21.27 2.22 8.03
N ASN A 28 20.06 2.53 7.55
CA ASN A 28 19.86 2.89 6.14
C ASN A 28 20.74 4.08 5.70
N VAL A 29 20.89 5.09 6.57
CA VAL A 29 21.70 6.30 6.32
C VAL A 29 23.19 6.01 6.14
N ASP A 30 23.68 4.94 6.77
CA ASP A 30 25.09 4.54 6.73
C ASP A 30 25.38 3.55 5.58
N ARG A 31 24.38 3.24 4.75
CA ARG A 31 24.55 2.36 3.59
C ARG A 31 25.16 3.12 2.42
N PRO A 32 26.06 2.49 1.65
CA PRO A 32 26.57 3.09 0.42
C PRO A 32 25.44 3.28 -0.60
N GLU A 33 25.65 4.21 -1.53
CA GLU A 33 24.70 4.53 -2.60
C GLU A 33 24.46 3.35 -3.55
N LYS A 34 25.48 2.51 -3.76
CA LYS A 34 25.40 1.33 -4.62
C LYS A 34 25.34 0.04 -3.79
N ALA A 35 24.87 -1.03 -4.42
CA ALA A 35 24.93 -2.36 -3.83
C ALA A 35 26.37 -2.73 -3.46
N PHE A 36 26.55 -3.37 -2.30
CA PHE A 36 27.87 -3.66 -1.73
C PHE A 36 27.98 -5.11 -1.28
N THR A 37 29.19 -5.66 -1.30
CA THR A 37 29.49 -6.99 -0.76
C THR A 37 30.18 -6.87 0.60
N THR A 38 30.21 -7.96 1.35
CA THR A 38 31.00 -8.07 2.58
C THR A 38 32.25 -8.90 2.30
N GLU A 39 33.27 -8.80 3.16
CA GLU A 39 34.48 -9.64 3.08
C GLU A 39 34.19 -11.15 3.11
N ARG A 40 33.01 -11.54 3.61
CA ARG A 40 32.55 -12.94 3.64
C ARG A 40 31.91 -13.40 2.32
N ALA A 41 31.80 -12.53 1.32
CA ALA A 41 31.22 -12.86 0.02
C ALA A 41 32.10 -13.88 -0.70
N LYS A 42 31.54 -15.05 -1.00
CA LYS A 42 32.27 -16.14 -1.68
C LYS A 42 32.09 -16.11 -3.19
N LYS A 43 31.03 -15.48 -3.69
CA LYS A 43 30.76 -15.36 -5.13
C LYS A 43 31.08 -13.95 -5.60
N THR A 44 31.66 -13.87 -6.80
CA THR A 44 31.91 -12.61 -7.51
C THR A 44 30.59 -11.97 -7.97
N GLY A 45 30.62 -10.67 -8.23
CA GLY A 45 29.47 -9.88 -8.67
C GLY A 45 28.39 -9.68 -7.59
N LYS A 46 27.17 -9.35 -8.01
CA LYS A 46 26.06 -8.99 -7.10
C LYS A 46 25.34 -10.18 -6.44
N ALA A 47 25.83 -11.41 -6.62
CA ALA A 47 25.18 -12.62 -6.11
C ALA A 47 25.14 -12.71 -4.57
N ASN A 48 26.15 -12.15 -3.90
CA ASN A 48 26.22 -12.01 -2.45
C ASN A 48 26.11 -10.55 -1.97
N ALA A 49 25.65 -9.65 -2.85
CA ALA A 49 25.55 -8.23 -2.52
C ALA A 49 24.32 -7.90 -1.66
N CYS A 50 24.52 -7.00 -0.72
CA CYS A 50 23.49 -6.27 -0.01
C CYS A 50 23.03 -5.07 -0.85
N SER A 51 21.74 -4.72 -0.71
CA SER A 51 21.20 -3.49 -1.31
C SER A 51 21.83 -2.27 -0.66
N GLY A 52 22.05 -1.21 -1.46
CA GLY A 52 22.53 0.08 -0.97
C GLY A 52 21.48 0.83 -0.15
N ARG A 53 21.67 2.15 -0.02
CA ARG A 53 20.74 3.07 0.66
C ARG A 53 19.36 3.02 0.01
N ILE A 54 18.30 2.90 0.80
CA ILE A 54 16.93 3.07 0.33
C ILE A 54 16.61 4.55 0.36
N TYR A 55 16.26 5.12 -0.79
CA TYR A 55 16.01 6.55 -0.96
C TYR A 55 14.59 6.94 -0.55
N VAL A 56 13.66 5.99 -0.61
CA VAL A 56 12.25 6.25 -0.29
C VAL A 56 11.90 5.91 1.15
N THR A 57 10.93 6.64 1.72
CA THR A 57 10.49 6.44 3.11
C THR A 57 9.34 5.45 3.27
N VAL A 58 8.77 4.97 2.16
CA VAL A 58 7.67 4.00 2.21
C VAL A 58 8.09 2.68 2.85
N PRO A 59 7.21 2.05 3.65
CA PRO A 59 7.47 0.69 4.12
C PRO A 59 7.37 -0.32 2.96
N SER A 60 8.02 -1.47 3.12
CA SER A 60 8.04 -2.50 2.06
C SER A 60 6.69 -3.16 1.73
N ASP A 61 5.65 -2.86 2.51
CA ASP A 61 4.26 -3.29 2.29
C ASP A 61 3.35 -2.13 1.88
N HIS A 62 3.91 -0.98 1.47
CA HIS A 62 3.19 0.15 0.90
C HIS A 62 2.51 -0.20 -0.44
N PHE A 63 1.22 0.10 -0.56
CA PHE A 63 0.44 -0.06 -1.78
C PHE A 63 0.38 1.24 -2.60
N GLY A 64 0.26 1.11 -3.91
CA GLY A 64 0.14 2.26 -4.81
C GLY A 64 1.47 2.87 -5.25
N PRO A 65 1.43 4.00 -5.98
CA PRO A 65 2.62 4.68 -6.46
C PRO A 65 3.45 5.25 -5.30
N ILE A 66 4.73 5.52 -5.57
CA ILE A 66 5.62 6.19 -4.61
C ILE A 66 5.56 7.69 -4.90
N LEU A 67 4.77 8.43 -4.11
CA LEU A 67 4.54 9.86 -4.33
C LEU A 67 5.71 10.72 -3.80
N ALA A 68 5.80 11.97 -4.28
CA ALA A 68 6.78 12.99 -3.89
C ALA A 68 7.10 13.05 -2.39
N GLY A 69 6.08 13.03 -1.52
CA GLY A 69 6.28 13.07 -0.07
C GLY A 69 7.02 11.87 0.54
N ASN A 70 7.27 10.81 -0.24
CA ASN A 70 8.07 9.65 0.17
C ASN A 70 9.46 9.61 -0.48
N ASP A 71 9.82 10.63 -1.24
CA ASP A 71 11.14 10.85 -1.84
C ASP A 71 11.72 12.15 -1.24
N PRO A 72 12.33 12.07 -0.05
CA PRO A 72 12.74 13.25 0.71
C PRO A 72 13.85 14.05 0.03
N ASP A 73 14.63 13.41 -0.86
CA ASP A 73 15.78 14.03 -1.51
C ASP A 73 15.34 14.79 -2.78
N ARG A 74 14.53 14.17 -3.66
CA ARG A 74 14.10 14.82 -4.92
C ARG A 74 12.73 15.49 -4.84
N ASN A 75 11.89 15.09 -3.88
CA ASN A 75 10.49 15.50 -3.76
C ASN A 75 9.68 15.32 -5.06
N GLN A 76 9.97 14.27 -5.82
CA GLN A 76 9.28 13.91 -7.06
C GLN A 76 8.48 12.62 -6.93
N GLY A 77 9.02 11.66 -6.16
CA GLY A 77 8.45 10.32 -6.06
C GLY A 77 9.18 9.39 -7.01
N VAL A 78 8.51 8.34 -7.47
CA VAL A 78 9.01 7.46 -8.53
C VAL A 78 8.06 7.58 -9.71
N LEU A 79 8.53 8.20 -10.79
CA LEU A 79 7.76 8.48 -11.99
C LEU A 79 7.73 7.30 -12.93
N VAL A 80 6.65 7.17 -13.69
CA VAL A 80 6.53 6.17 -14.74
C VAL A 80 7.61 6.42 -15.80
N GLY A 81 8.29 5.35 -16.22
CA GLY A 81 9.41 5.40 -17.14
C GLY A 81 10.78 5.47 -16.46
N GLU A 82 10.87 5.76 -15.16
CA GLU A 82 12.14 5.70 -14.43
C GLU A 82 12.76 4.30 -14.55
N SER A 83 14.07 4.29 -14.82
CA SER A 83 14.83 3.08 -15.11
C SER A 83 16.08 2.98 -14.25
N TRP A 84 16.43 1.76 -13.87
CA TRP A 84 17.61 1.45 -13.05
C TRP A 84 18.43 0.32 -13.68
N GLU A 85 19.71 0.23 -13.32
CA GLU A 85 20.60 -0.79 -13.88
C GLU A 85 20.06 -2.20 -13.63
N ASP A 86 19.55 -2.45 -12.42
CA ASP A 86 19.07 -3.75 -12.01
C ASP A 86 18.03 -3.73 -10.87
N ARG A 87 17.71 -4.94 -10.38
CA ARG A 87 16.74 -5.16 -9.31
C ARG A 87 17.21 -4.69 -7.93
N GLN A 88 18.51 -4.47 -7.70
CA GLN A 88 19.02 -3.91 -6.46
C GLN A 88 18.82 -2.41 -6.42
N GLU A 89 19.08 -1.70 -7.52
CA GLU A 89 18.82 -0.26 -7.63
C GLU A 89 17.33 0.05 -7.64
N CYS A 90 16.53 -0.71 -8.41
CA CYS A 90 15.06 -0.62 -8.37
C CYS A 90 14.50 -0.77 -6.94
N ARG A 91 15.12 -1.64 -6.12
CA ARG A 91 14.75 -1.83 -4.72
C ARG A 91 15.03 -0.58 -3.87
N GLN A 92 16.04 0.22 -4.19
CA GLN A 92 16.38 1.44 -3.43
C GLN A 92 15.29 2.50 -3.54
N TRP A 93 14.54 2.49 -4.63
CA TRP A 93 13.41 3.37 -4.91
C TRP A 93 12.05 2.79 -4.50
N GLY A 94 12.01 1.59 -3.92
CA GLY A 94 10.77 0.97 -3.43
C GLY A 94 9.75 0.56 -4.52
N ALA A 95 10.05 0.80 -5.79
CA ALA A 95 9.25 0.34 -6.93
C ALA A 95 9.02 -1.17 -6.85
N HIS A 96 10.08 -1.93 -6.54
CA HIS A 96 9.97 -3.37 -6.24
C HIS A 96 11.01 -3.82 -5.19
N PHE A 97 10.58 -4.03 -3.94
CA PHE A 97 11.50 -4.34 -2.82
C PHE A 97 12.20 -5.72 -2.86
N PRO A 98 11.56 -6.81 -3.32
CA PRO A 98 12.27 -8.08 -3.45
C PRO A 98 13.44 -7.99 -4.44
N HIS A 99 14.61 -8.47 -4.07
CA HIS A 99 15.76 -8.51 -5.00
C HIS A 99 15.62 -9.65 -6.04
N VAL A 100 15.11 -10.82 -5.62
CA VAL A 100 15.08 -12.03 -6.46
C VAL A 100 13.67 -12.43 -6.87
N ALA A 101 12.71 -12.41 -5.94
CA ALA A 101 11.35 -12.86 -6.22
C ALA A 101 10.66 -11.95 -7.24
N GLY A 102 9.83 -12.52 -8.11
CA GLY A 102 9.02 -11.75 -9.06
C GLY A 102 7.84 -11.02 -8.42
N ILE A 103 7.40 -11.45 -7.22
CA ILE A 103 6.23 -10.91 -6.53
C ILE A 103 6.66 -10.36 -5.17
N GLY A 104 6.33 -9.10 -4.89
CA GLY A 104 6.39 -8.48 -3.57
C GLY A 104 5.01 -8.46 -2.93
N GLY A 105 4.83 -9.19 -1.84
CA GLY A 105 3.53 -9.33 -1.18
C GLY A 105 3.54 -10.22 0.04
N GLN A 106 2.44 -10.19 0.80
CA GLN A 106 2.19 -11.08 1.93
C GLN A 106 0.84 -11.77 1.76
N SER A 107 0.79 -13.08 2.03
CA SER A 107 -0.35 -13.95 1.74
C SER A 107 -1.65 -13.60 2.46
N SER A 108 -1.60 -12.79 3.51
CA SER A 108 -2.74 -12.33 4.31
C SER A 108 -2.98 -10.82 4.25
N TYR A 109 -2.31 -10.13 3.31
CA TYR A 109 -2.36 -8.66 3.22
C TYR A 109 -2.56 -8.16 1.79
N GLY A 110 -1.86 -8.78 0.83
CA GLY A 110 -1.89 -8.35 -0.57
C GLY A 110 -0.48 -8.28 -1.16
N ALA A 111 -0.43 -8.19 -2.48
CA ALA A 111 0.78 -7.91 -3.25
C ALA A 111 0.89 -6.42 -3.57
N GLN A 112 2.07 -5.86 -3.33
CA GLN A 112 2.39 -4.44 -3.57
C GLN A 112 3.05 -4.23 -4.94
N SER A 113 3.79 -5.22 -5.44
CA SER A 113 4.55 -5.06 -6.69
C SER A 113 4.84 -6.40 -7.37
N VAL A 114 4.93 -6.39 -8.71
CA VAL A 114 5.43 -7.51 -9.51
C VAL A 114 6.54 -7.09 -10.47
N ALA A 115 7.34 -8.05 -10.92
CA ALA A 115 8.38 -7.86 -11.91
C ALA A 115 8.19 -8.84 -13.08
N LEU A 116 8.18 -8.31 -14.30
CA LEU A 116 8.21 -9.06 -15.55
C LEU A 116 9.68 -9.19 -16.00
N SER A 117 10.19 -10.41 -16.15
CA SER A 117 11.63 -10.65 -16.32
C SER A 117 11.99 -11.92 -17.12
N GLY A 118 11.09 -12.49 -17.93
CA GLY A 118 11.40 -13.69 -18.72
C GLY A 118 11.35 -14.99 -17.93
N GLY A 119 10.74 -14.95 -16.74
CA GLY A 119 10.86 -16.03 -15.77
C GLY A 119 9.98 -17.23 -16.08
N TYR A 120 8.80 -17.04 -16.66
CA TYR A 120 7.79 -18.07 -16.86
C TYR A 120 7.34 -18.09 -18.33
N LYS A 121 7.34 -19.28 -18.94
CA LYS A 121 6.94 -19.45 -20.35
C LYS A 121 5.50 -19.01 -20.59
N ASP A 122 4.67 -19.18 -19.58
CA ASP A 122 3.23 -18.86 -19.57
C ASP A 122 2.93 -17.35 -19.50
N ASP A 123 3.90 -16.46 -19.27
CA ASP A 123 3.66 -15.01 -19.27
C ASP A 123 3.35 -14.49 -20.68
N GLU A 124 2.35 -13.61 -20.79
CA GLU A 124 1.94 -12.91 -22.02
C GLU A 124 1.81 -11.42 -21.71
N ASP A 125 2.46 -10.54 -22.49
CA ASP A 125 2.57 -9.11 -22.18
C ASP A 125 2.09 -8.25 -23.36
N HIS A 126 1.06 -7.44 -23.12
CA HIS A 126 0.41 -6.55 -24.08
C HIS A 126 0.51 -5.08 -23.67
N GLY A 127 1.47 -4.73 -22.79
CA GLY A 127 1.67 -3.37 -22.31
C GLY A 127 0.59 -3.00 -21.30
N GLU A 128 -0.53 -2.47 -21.79
CA GLU A 128 -1.70 -2.02 -21.01
C GLU A 128 -2.36 -3.11 -20.18
N TRP A 129 -2.17 -4.35 -20.59
CA TRP A 129 -2.58 -5.52 -19.83
C TRP A 129 -1.59 -6.65 -20.07
N PHE A 130 -1.57 -7.60 -19.14
CA PHE A 130 -0.74 -8.80 -19.29
C PHE A 130 -1.30 -9.95 -18.48
N LEU A 131 -0.95 -11.17 -18.89
CA LEU A 131 -1.20 -12.38 -18.15
C LEU A 131 0.07 -12.79 -17.41
N TYR A 132 0.00 -12.74 -16.09
CA TYR A 132 1.12 -13.06 -15.22
C TYR A 132 1.00 -14.48 -14.66
N THR A 133 2.13 -15.17 -14.58
CA THR A 133 2.23 -16.50 -13.97
C THR A 133 2.69 -16.41 -12.52
N GLY A 134 1.97 -17.13 -11.65
CA GLY A 134 2.33 -17.25 -10.24
C GLY A 134 3.72 -17.86 -10.02
N SER A 135 4.22 -17.69 -8.80
CA SER A 135 5.48 -18.28 -8.39
C SER A 135 5.34 -19.73 -7.92
N GLY A 136 6.47 -20.45 -7.87
CA GLY A 136 6.52 -21.83 -7.37
C GLY A 136 6.35 -22.85 -8.50
N GLY A 137 6.03 -24.09 -8.13
CA GLY A 137 5.96 -25.22 -9.07
C GLY A 137 7.32 -25.71 -9.56
N ARG A 138 8.42 -25.25 -8.94
CA ARG A 138 9.80 -25.54 -9.36
C ARG A 138 10.54 -26.30 -8.28
N ASP A 139 11.37 -27.27 -8.70
CA ASP A 139 12.37 -27.84 -7.82
C ASP A 139 13.57 -26.89 -7.68
N LEU A 140 13.81 -26.42 -6.46
CA LEU A 140 14.88 -25.49 -6.08
C LEU A 140 15.91 -26.15 -5.13
N THR A 141 15.95 -27.48 -5.08
CA THR A 141 17.01 -28.23 -4.39
C THR A 141 18.40 -27.81 -4.88
N GLY A 142 19.41 -27.97 -4.01
CA GLY A 142 20.79 -27.56 -4.34
C GLY A 142 21.03 -26.04 -4.33
N ASN A 143 20.28 -25.28 -3.53
CA ASN A 143 20.44 -23.82 -3.37
C ASN A 143 20.21 -23.02 -4.67
N LYS A 144 19.33 -23.54 -5.54
CA LYS A 144 18.90 -22.84 -6.76
C LYS A 144 17.95 -21.70 -6.40
N ARG A 145 18.05 -20.59 -7.12
CA ARG A 145 17.12 -19.44 -7.00
C ARG A 145 15.97 -19.52 -7.99
N THR A 146 16.19 -20.22 -9.10
CA THR A 146 15.20 -20.46 -10.14
C THR A 146 15.50 -21.80 -10.80
N ASN A 147 14.50 -22.36 -11.47
CA ASN A 147 14.60 -23.49 -12.37
C ASN A 147 13.74 -23.16 -13.60
N LYS A 148 14.17 -23.55 -14.80
CA LYS A 148 13.43 -23.27 -16.03
C LYS A 148 12.16 -24.13 -16.11
N ASP A 149 12.25 -25.34 -15.57
CA ASP A 149 11.21 -26.35 -15.71
C ASP A 149 10.28 -26.35 -14.50
N GLN A 150 8.98 -26.50 -14.78
CA GLN A 150 7.97 -26.73 -13.75
C GLN A 150 7.95 -28.22 -13.40
N ALA A 151 8.13 -28.54 -12.13
CA ALA A 151 8.11 -29.89 -11.59
C ALA A 151 6.76 -30.23 -10.93
N PHE A 152 6.07 -29.25 -10.36
CA PHE A 152 4.87 -29.45 -9.55
C PHE A 152 3.78 -28.42 -9.86
N ASP A 153 2.54 -28.77 -9.52
CA ASP A 153 1.40 -27.86 -9.64
C ASP A 153 1.52 -26.68 -8.67
N GLN A 154 1.29 -25.48 -9.19
CA GLN A 154 1.17 -24.27 -8.38
C GLN A 154 -0.15 -24.23 -7.61
N GLN A 155 -0.10 -23.56 -6.47
CA GLN A 155 -1.25 -23.34 -5.60
C GLN A 155 -1.36 -21.85 -5.23
N PHE A 156 -2.56 -21.41 -4.87
CA PHE A 156 -2.81 -20.07 -4.33
C PHE A 156 -2.36 -19.96 -2.87
N THR A 157 -1.06 -20.12 -2.63
CA THR A 157 -0.41 -19.98 -1.32
C THR A 157 0.72 -18.96 -1.41
N LYS A 158 1.21 -18.46 -0.26
CA LYS A 158 2.33 -17.51 -0.19
C LYS A 158 2.12 -16.29 -1.12
N SER A 159 3.05 -16.00 -2.03
CA SER A 159 2.95 -14.85 -2.96
C SER A 159 1.78 -14.96 -3.94
N ASN A 160 1.36 -16.17 -4.29
CA ASN A 160 0.19 -16.39 -5.15
C ASN A 160 -1.11 -16.02 -4.40
N ALA A 161 -1.19 -16.36 -3.11
CA ALA A 161 -2.27 -15.89 -2.25
C ALA A 161 -2.27 -14.36 -2.10
N ALA A 162 -1.09 -13.73 -2.02
CA ALA A 162 -0.96 -12.27 -1.95
C ALA A 162 -1.55 -11.58 -3.20
N LEU A 163 -1.25 -12.09 -4.39
CA LEU A 163 -1.85 -11.61 -5.64
C LEU A 163 -3.37 -11.84 -5.67
N ARG A 164 -3.85 -12.99 -5.19
CA ARG A 164 -5.28 -13.29 -5.10
C ARG A 164 -6.00 -12.32 -4.15
N ILE A 165 -5.37 -11.91 -3.04
CA ILE A 165 -5.91 -10.85 -2.17
C ILE A 165 -5.94 -9.50 -2.89
N SER A 166 -4.87 -9.10 -3.59
CA SER A 166 -4.91 -7.84 -4.37
C SER A 166 -5.97 -7.86 -5.46
N CYS A 167 -6.24 -9.02 -6.07
CA CYS A 167 -7.38 -9.22 -6.97
C CYS A 167 -8.71 -9.07 -6.23
N LYS A 168 -8.89 -9.70 -5.07
CA LYS A 168 -10.12 -9.56 -4.28
C LYS A 168 -10.40 -8.11 -3.88
N MET A 169 -9.38 -7.40 -3.41
CA MET A 169 -9.54 -6.05 -2.86
C MET A 169 -9.48 -4.95 -3.93
N GLY A 170 -9.00 -5.26 -5.13
CA GLY A 170 -8.72 -4.25 -6.16
C GLY A 170 -7.64 -3.29 -5.72
N TYR A 171 -6.56 -3.82 -5.16
CA TYR A 171 -5.40 -3.02 -4.76
C TYR A 171 -4.53 -2.65 -5.97
N PRO A 172 -3.92 -1.45 -5.93
CA PRO A 172 -2.92 -1.06 -6.90
C PRO A 172 -1.62 -1.84 -6.69
N VAL A 173 -1.09 -2.40 -7.76
CA VAL A 173 0.14 -3.21 -7.79
C VAL A 173 1.14 -2.54 -8.72
N ARG A 174 2.30 -2.13 -8.19
CA ARG A 174 3.39 -1.56 -8.98
C ARG A 174 3.99 -2.61 -9.92
N VAL A 175 4.23 -2.25 -11.17
CA VAL A 175 4.82 -3.15 -12.17
C VAL A 175 6.17 -2.61 -12.62
N VAL A 176 7.17 -3.48 -12.62
CA VAL A 176 8.47 -3.20 -13.23
C VAL A 176 8.74 -4.21 -14.36
N ARG A 177 9.20 -3.73 -15.51
CA ARG A 177 9.64 -4.56 -16.63
C ARG A 177 11.15 -4.56 -16.71
N SER A 178 11.73 -5.74 -16.89
CA SER A 178 13.18 -5.92 -17.08
C SER A 178 13.48 -6.29 -18.52
N HIS A 179 14.60 -5.79 -19.03
CA HIS A 179 15.17 -6.16 -20.34
C HIS A 179 15.40 -7.66 -20.54
N LYS A 180 15.31 -8.45 -19.46
CA LYS A 180 15.41 -9.91 -19.46
C LYS A 180 14.16 -10.59 -20.04
N GLU A 181 13.01 -9.92 -20.08
CA GLU A 181 11.83 -10.42 -20.80
C GLU A 181 12.00 -10.18 -22.30
N LYS A 182 12.72 -11.09 -22.97
CA LYS A 182 13.06 -10.95 -24.39
C LYS A 182 11.89 -11.15 -25.36
N ARG A 183 10.75 -11.66 -24.89
CA ARG A 183 9.58 -11.95 -25.73
C ARG A 183 8.58 -10.80 -25.76
N SER A 184 8.71 -9.82 -24.86
CA SER A 184 7.80 -8.68 -24.78
C SER A 184 8.36 -7.50 -25.58
N ALA A 185 7.54 -6.93 -26.46
CA ALA A 185 7.84 -5.66 -27.13
C ALA A 185 7.84 -4.46 -26.15
N TYR A 186 7.26 -4.63 -24.96
CA TYR A 186 7.13 -3.59 -23.94
C TYR A 186 8.27 -3.61 -22.92
N ALA A 187 9.12 -4.64 -22.94
CA ALA A 187 10.32 -4.67 -22.10
C ALA A 187 11.32 -3.60 -22.56
N PRO A 188 12.09 -3.00 -21.63
CA PRO A 188 13.12 -2.03 -22.03
C PRO A 188 14.17 -2.70 -22.93
N ALA A 189 14.53 -2.02 -24.02
CA ALA A 189 15.52 -2.51 -24.99
C ALA A 189 16.93 -2.57 -24.39
N GLU A 190 17.29 -1.52 -23.64
CA GLU A 190 18.56 -1.41 -22.94
C GLU A 190 18.60 -2.27 -21.67
N LYS A 191 19.80 -2.53 -21.16
CA LYS A 191 20.02 -3.36 -19.97
C LYS A 191 19.55 -2.65 -18.68
N SER A 192 18.25 -2.60 -18.46
CA SER A 192 17.64 -1.92 -17.31
C SER A 192 16.43 -2.67 -16.72
N VAL A 193 15.90 -2.10 -15.63
CA VAL A 193 14.59 -2.38 -15.04
C VAL A 193 13.83 -1.06 -15.00
N ARG A 194 12.68 -0.99 -15.68
CA ARG A 194 11.85 0.22 -15.79
C ARG A 194 10.58 0.08 -14.96
N TYR A 195 10.18 1.14 -14.27
CA TYR A 195 8.87 1.23 -13.62
C TYR A 195 7.81 1.68 -14.62
N ASP A 196 6.76 0.87 -14.79
CA ASP A 196 5.73 1.10 -15.81
C ASP A 196 4.38 1.50 -15.22
N GLY A 197 4.40 1.96 -13.96
CA GLY A 197 3.23 2.41 -13.23
C GLY A 197 2.50 1.31 -12.46
N VAL A 198 1.23 1.55 -12.23
CA VAL A 198 0.34 0.81 -11.36
C VAL A 198 -0.70 0.06 -12.19
N TYR A 199 -0.89 -1.21 -11.81
CA TYR A 199 -1.86 -2.10 -12.42
C TYR A 199 -2.79 -2.65 -11.34
N ARG A 200 -3.95 -3.13 -11.77
CA ARG A 200 -4.91 -3.85 -10.92
C ARG A 200 -5.11 -5.25 -11.48
N ILE A 201 -5.35 -6.21 -10.58
CA ILE A 201 -5.64 -7.59 -10.97
C ILE A 201 -7.16 -7.73 -11.09
N GLU A 202 -7.62 -8.04 -12.29
CA GLU A 202 -9.05 -8.14 -12.61
C GLU A 202 -9.59 -9.54 -12.43
N LYS A 203 -8.79 -10.54 -12.78
CA LYS A 203 -9.15 -11.96 -12.67
C LYS A 203 -7.95 -12.78 -12.23
N CYS A 204 -8.17 -13.85 -11.49
CA CYS A 204 -7.14 -14.86 -11.24
C CYS A 204 -7.73 -16.27 -11.29
N TRP A 205 -6.95 -17.23 -11.80
CA TRP A 205 -7.39 -18.61 -12.04
C TRP A 205 -6.20 -19.56 -12.02
N ARG A 206 -6.44 -20.86 -12.18
CA ARG A 206 -5.43 -21.85 -12.53
C ARG A 206 -5.74 -22.49 -13.86
N LYS A 207 -4.71 -22.89 -14.59
CA LYS A 207 -4.82 -23.72 -15.79
C LYS A 207 -3.65 -24.69 -15.85
N VAL A 208 -3.73 -25.69 -16.74
CA VAL A 208 -2.53 -26.44 -17.15
C VAL A 208 -1.64 -25.49 -17.98
N GLY A 209 -0.42 -25.26 -17.50
CA GLY A 209 0.57 -24.42 -18.18
C GLY A 209 1.26 -25.15 -19.34
N ILE A 210 2.07 -24.42 -20.09
CA ILE A 210 2.79 -24.92 -21.27
C ILE A 210 3.66 -26.15 -20.94
N GLN A 211 4.17 -26.24 -19.70
CA GLN A 211 5.02 -27.34 -19.24
C GLN A 211 4.23 -28.49 -18.57
N GLY A 212 2.93 -28.58 -18.83
CA GLY A 212 2.08 -29.70 -18.38
C GLY A 212 1.69 -29.70 -16.90
N LYS A 213 2.19 -28.73 -16.11
CA LYS A 213 1.83 -28.55 -14.69
C LYS A 213 0.83 -27.42 -14.53
N ARG A 214 -0.02 -27.48 -13.49
CA ARG A 214 -0.95 -26.39 -13.21
C ARG A 214 -0.20 -25.14 -12.76
N VAL A 215 -0.56 -23.99 -13.32
CA VAL A 215 0.01 -22.68 -12.98
C VAL A 215 -1.10 -21.74 -12.53
N CYS A 216 -0.79 -20.84 -11.59
CA CYS A 216 -1.69 -19.75 -11.21
C CYS A 216 -1.53 -18.61 -12.23
N ARG A 217 -2.63 -18.06 -12.73
CA ARG A 217 -2.66 -17.00 -13.74
C ARG A 217 -3.41 -15.79 -13.19
N TYR A 218 -2.98 -14.59 -13.58
CA TYR A 218 -3.53 -13.31 -13.15
C TYR A 218 -3.62 -12.37 -14.34
N LEU A 219 -4.80 -11.78 -14.57
CA LEU A 219 -4.99 -10.71 -15.54
C LEU A 219 -4.71 -9.38 -14.85
N PHE A 220 -3.61 -8.74 -15.25
CA PHE A 220 -3.28 -7.38 -14.86
C PHE A 220 -3.76 -6.40 -15.93
N VAL A 221 -4.31 -5.27 -15.50
CA VAL A 221 -4.70 -4.15 -16.36
C VAL A 221 -4.15 -2.86 -15.75
N ARG A 222 -3.54 -2.02 -16.58
CA ARG A 222 -2.93 -0.74 -16.19
C ARG A 222 -4.03 0.26 -15.79
N VAL A 223 -3.79 0.95 -14.68
CA VAL A 223 -4.75 1.86 -14.01
C VAL A 223 -3.98 3.04 -13.40
N ASP A 224 -3.13 3.67 -14.20
CA ASP A 224 -2.22 4.73 -13.78
C ASP A 224 -2.63 6.11 -14.32
N ASN A 225 -2.25 7.18 -13.60
CA ASN A 225 -2.50 8.55 -14.02
C ASN A 225 -1.40 9.10 -14.93
N GLU A 226 -0.23 8.47 -14.97
CA GLU A 226 0.86 8.84 -15.88
C GLU A 226 0.74 8.03 -17.19
N PRO A 227 1.11 8.61 -18.35
CA PRO A 227 1.09 7.90 -19.63
C PRO A 227 2.03 6.69 -19.62
N ALA A 228 1.74 5.69 -20.45
CA ALA A 228 2.61 4.53 -20.54
C ALA A 228 3.92 4.88 -21.28
N PRO A 229 5.08 4.30 -20.91
CA PRO A 229 6.36 4.63 -21.55
C PRO A 229 6.46 4.30 -23.06
N TRP A 230 5.50 3.54 -23.60
CA TRP A 230 5.44 3.12 -25.01
C TRP A 230 4.34 3.83 -25.80
N THR A 231 3.63 4.78 -25.20
CA THR A 231 2.59 5.60 -25.86
C THR A 231 3.09 7.02 -26.07
N SER A 232 2.55 7.73 -27.06
CA SER A 232 2.75 9.17 -27.24
C SER A 232 1.67 10.01 -26.52
N ASP A 233 0.96 9.41 -25.57
CA ASP A 233 -0.16 10.04 -24.88
C ASP A 233 0.34 11.07 -23.87
N GLU A 234 -0.42 12.16 -23.70
CA GLU A 234 -0.13 13.19 -22.70
C GLU A 234 -0.79 12.90 -21.34
N HIS A 235 -1.69 11.91 -21.29
CA HIS A 235 -2.52 11.59 -20.14
C HIS A 235 -2.39 10.12 -19.77
N GLY A 236 -2.70 9.81 -18.51
CA GLY A 236 -2.75 8.44 -18.04
C GLY A 236 -3.92 7.63 -18.60
N ASP A 237 -4.09 6.45 -18.03
CA ASP A 237 -5.13 5.52 -18.45
C ASP A 237 -6.54 6.05 -18.17
N CYS A 238 -7.48 5.68 -19.03
CA CYS A 238 -8.91 5.80 -18.76
C CYS A 238 -9.55 4.41 -18.62
N PRO A 239 -10.74 4.29 -17.99
CA PRO A 239 -11.48 3.04 -17.94
C PRO A 239 -11.69 2.46 -19.34
N ARG A 240 -11.48 1.15 -19.47
CA ARG A 240 -11.58 0.43 -20.75
C ARG A 240 -12.13 -0.97 -20.56
N PRO A 241 -12.77 -1.55 -21.59
CA PRO A 241 -13.21 -2.94 -21.54
C PRO A 241 -12.05 -3.91 -21.29
N LEU A 242 -12.31 -4.98 -20.55
CA LEU A 242 -11.32 -6.03 -20.34
C LEU A 242 -11.03 -6.77 -21.64
N PRO A 243 -9.76 -7.18 -21.87
CA PRO A 243 -9.41 -7.98 -23.04
C PRO A 243 -10.13 -9.34 -23.01
N SER A 244 -10.40 -9.88 -24.20
CA SER A 244 -10.84 -11.27 -24.34
C SER A 244 -9.66 -12.19 -24.05
N ILE A 245 -9.84 -13.11 -23.09
CA ILE A 245 -8.79 -14.04 -22.65
C ILE A 245 -9.22 -15.47 -23.01
N PRO A 246 -8.75 -16.04 -24.15
CA PRO A 246 -9.17 -17.36 -24.62
C PRO A 246 -8.89 -18.48 -23.62
N GLU A 247 -7.81 -18.37 -22.82
CA GLU A 247 -7.43 -19.40 -21.86
C GLU A 247 -8.41 -19.56 -20.68
N LEU A 248 -9.33 -18.61 -20.48
CA LEU A 248 -10.37 -18.74 -19.46
C LEU A 248 -11.32 -19.91 -19.72
N LYS A 249 -11.45 -20.39 -20.96
CA LYS A 249 -12.27 -21.57 -21.29
C LYS A 249 -11.80 -22.85 -20.59
N LYS A 250 -10.51 -22.92 -20.25
CA LYS A 250 -9.88 -24.06 -19.55
C LYS A 250 -9.48 -23.71 -18.12
N ALA A 251 -9.99 -22.59 -17.59
CA ALA A 251 -9.66 -22.13 -16.25
C ALA A 251 -10.34 -22.99 -15.18
N THR A 252 -9.64 -23.16 -14.08
CA THR A 252 -10.08 -23.79 -12.84
C THR A 252 -9.84 -22.81 -11.70
N ASP A 253 -10.58 -22.94 -10.59
CA ASP A 253 -10.44 -22.05 -9.42
C ASP A 253 -10.49 -20.56 -9.76
N MET A 254 -11.32 -20.20 -10.73
CA MET A 254 -11.45 -18.82 -11.20
C MET A 254 -12.05 -17.94 -10.10
N PHE A 255 -11.43 -16.80 -9.90
CA PHE A 255 -11.91 -15.75 -9.03
C PHE A 255 -12.04 -14.45 -9.83
N VAL A 256 -13.23 -13.87 -9.73
CA VAL A 256 -13.58 -12.55 -10.25
C VAL A 256 -14.08 -11.73 -9.06
N ARG A 257 -13.56 -10.51 -8.92
CA ARG A 257 -13.97 -9.59 -7.87
C ARG A 257 -15.43 -9.17 -8.09
N THR A 258 -16.23 -9.20 -7.03
CA THR A 258 -17.65 -8.80 -7.03
C THR A 258 -17.88 -7.42 -6.42
N GLU A 259 -17.01 -6.99 -5.50
CA GLU A 259 -17.07 -5.68 -4.86
C GLU A 259 -16.34 -4.60 -5.68
N SER A 260 -16.65 -3.33 -5.42
CA SER A 260 -15.89 -2.22 -5.96
C SER A 260 -14.40 -2.30 -5.59
N PRO A 261 -13.48 -2.01 -6.51
CA PRO A 261 -12.06 -2.04 -6.24
C PRO A 261 -11.65 -0.90 -5.28
N SER A 262 -10.58 -1.11 -4.52
CA SER A 262 -10.07 -0.09 -3.58
C SER A 262 -9.35 1.05 -4.30
N TRP A 263 -8.74 0.76 -5.45
CA TRP A 263 -8.14 1.74 -6.37
C TRP A 263 -8.94 1.72 -7.66
N ASP A 264 -9.56 2.85 -8.01
CA ASP A 264 -10.41 2.97 -9.21
C ASP A 264 -10.33 4.35 -9.83
N PHE A 265 -10.90 4.48 -11.03
CA PHE A 265 -11.04 5.75 -11.71
C PHE A 265 -12.21 6.52 -11.11
N ASP A 266 -11.95 7.74 -10.69
CA ASP A 266 -12.98 8.66 -10.26
C ASP A 266 -13.34 9.58 -11.43
N GLU A 267 -14.55 9.41 -11.96
CA GLU A 267 -15.04 10.18 -13.10
C GLU A 267 -15.13 11.69 -12.80
N SER A 268 -15.36 12.08 -11.55
CA SER A 268 -15.48 13.49 -11.17
C SER A 268 -14.13 14.21 -11.12
N ASP A 269 -13.08 13.51 -10.66
CA ASP A 269 -11.72 14.04 -10.63
C ASP A 269 -10.95 13.74 -11.93
N GLY A 270 -11.49 12.90 -12.82
CA GLY A 270 -10.84 12.46 -14.05
C GLY A 270 -9.53 11.70 -13.83
N ARG A 271 -9.41 10.93 -12.74
CA ARG A 271 -8.15 10.28 -12.35
C ARG A 271 -8.34 9.02 -11.51
N TRP A 272 -7.36 8.14 -11.56
CA TRP A 272 -7.23 6.99 -10.67
C TRP A 272 -6.85 7.43 -9.25
N LYS A 273 -7.60 6.95 -8.26
CA LYS A 273 -7.32 7.21 -6.85
C LYS A 273 -7.83 6.09 -5.94
N TRP A 274 -7.51 6.22 -4.65
CA TRP A 274 -8.08 5.35 -3.62
C TRP A 274 -9.56 5.71 -3.42
N MET A 275 -10.45 4.78 -3.78
CA MET A 275 -11.90 4.86 -3.49
C MET A 275 -12.20 4.36 -2.08
N LYS A 276 -11.36 3.46 -1.57
CA LYS A 276 -11.35 2.96 -0.20
C LYS A 276 -10.00 3.32 0.41
N SER A 277 -9.97 3.73 1.68
CA SER A 277 -8.71 4.13 2.32
C SER A 277 -7.64 3.03 2.20
N PRO A 278 -6.39 3.39 1.87
CA PRO A 278 -5.31 2.42 1.75
C PRO A 278 -5.13 1.63 3.05
N PRO A 279 -4.85 0.32 2.98
CA PRO A 279 -4.56 -0.47 4.18
C PRO A 279 -3.37 0.09 4.95
N ALA A 280 -3.50 0.17 6.27
CA ALA A 280 -2.42 0.64 7.15
C ALA A 280 -1.27 -0.37 7.16
N SER A 281 -0.05 0.11 6.90
CA SER A 281 1.17 -0.72 6.91
C SER A 281 1.29 -1.55 8.19
N ARG A 282 1.58 -2.84 8.02
CA ARG A 282 1.87 -3.79 9.11
C ARG A 282 3.35 -3.79 9.48
N LYS A 283 4.18 -3.03 8.77
CA LYS A 283 5.62 -2.95 9.01
C LYS A 283 5.96 -1.60 9.63
N ALA A 284 6.72 -1.65 10.73
CA ALA A 284 7.41 -0.45 11.19
C ALA A 284 8.38 0.01 10.09
N ILE A 285 8.38 1.29 9.76
CA ILE A 285 9.38 1.89 8.86
C ILE A 285 10.73 1.75 9.57
N ALA A 286 11.50 0.73 9.19
CA ALA A 286 12.86 0.51 9.71
C ALA A 286 13.89 1.53 9.17
N ALA A 287 13.44 2.47 8.33
CA ALA A 287 14.29 3.39 7.56
C ALA A 287 14.29 4.83 8.08
N LEU A 288 13.50 5.17 9.10
CA LEU A 288 13.48 6.53 9.64
C LEU A 288 14.03 6.55 11.07
N ASP A 289 14.99 7.44 11.27
CA ASP A 289 15.38 7.92 12.59
C ASP A 289 14.15 8.41 13.38
N PRO A 290 14.06 8.16 14.71
CA PRO A 290 12.99 8.70 15.56
C PRO A 290 12.70 10.21 15.38
N ALA A 291 13.70 11.05 15.05
CA ALA A 291 13.47 12.47 14.80
C ALA A 291 12.77 12.71 13.44
N ALA A 292 13.16 11.98 12.39
CA ALA A 292 12.48 12.04 11.09
C ALA A 292 11.03 11.49 11.17
N ARG A 293 10.80 10.48 12.01
CA ARG A 293 9.44 9.98 12.32
C ARG A 293 8.59 11.03 13.04
N LYS A 294 9.20 11.89 13.87
CA LYS A 294 8.53 13.01 14.56
C LYS A 294 8.23 14.16 13.60
N ALA A 295 9.12 14.42 12.64
CA ALA A 295 8.91 15.39 11.55
C ALA A 295 7.80 14.95 10.58
N MET A 296 7.75 13.67 10.20
CA MET A 296 6.70 13.14 9.29
C MET A 296 5.33 12.99 9.95
N LYS A 297 5.25 12.82 11.28
CA LYS A 297 3.97 12.99 12.02
C LYS A 297 3.44 14.44 11.96
N GLY A 298 4.27 15.40 11.54
CA GLY A 298 3.89 16.79 11.30
C GLY A 298 3.44 17.10 9.86
N GLY A 299 3.48 16.12 8.95
CA GLY A 299 3.16 16.31 7.52
C GLY A 299 1.70 16.04 7.13
N GLY A 300 0.78 16.01 8.10
CA GLY A 300 -0.64 16.16 7.77
C GLY A 300 -0.85 17.58 7.24
N ASN A 301 -1.58 17.73 6.14
CA ASN A 301 -1.96 19.03 5.58
C ASN A 301 -2.34 19.96 6.75
N LYS A 302 -1.78 21.18 6.86
CA LYS A 302 -2.07 22.07 8.01
C LYS A 302 -3.58 22.19 8.25
N ARG A 303 -4.35 22.10 7.16
CA ARG A 303 -5.81 22.01 7.12
C ARG A 303 -6.40 20.77 7.81
N ASP A 304 -5.83 19.57 7.64
CA ASP A 304 -6.29 18.33 8.27
C ASP A 304 -5.99 18.30 9.77
N LYS A 305 -4.83 18.81 10.19
CA LYS A 305 -4.53 18.97 11.62
C LYS A 305 -5.48 19.98 12.25
N PHE A 306 -5.72 21.10 11.56
CA PHE A 306 -6.66 22.13 11.98
C PHE A 306 -8.12 21.63 12.03
N LEU A 307 -8.57 20.82 11.06
CA LEU A 307 -9.89 20.21 11.07
C LEU A 307 -10.04 19.11 12.12
N LYS A 308 -8.95 18.42 12.49
CA LYS A 308 -8.98 17.44 13.57
C LYS A 308 -9.07 18.10 14.95
N GLU A 309 -8.43 19.26 15.13
CA GLU A 309 -8.43 20.01 16.40
C GLU A 309 -9.63 20.97 16.52
N PHE A 310 -10.11 21.55 15.41
CA PHE A 310 -11.14 22.62 15.40
C PHE A 310 -12.35 22.33 14.49
N GLY A 311 -12.48 21.12 13.97
CA GLY A 311 -13.59 20.72 13.10
C GLY A 311 -14.79 20.18 13.86
N CYS A 312 -15.99 20.52 13.38
CA CYS A 312 -17.25 19.94 13.85
C CYS A 312 -17.35 18.48 13.42
N GLN A 313 -17.63 17.59 14.36
CA GLN A 313 -17.76 16.15 14.06
C GLN A 313 -19.06 15.78 13.30
N ILE A 314 -19.96 16.75 13.07
CA ILE A 314 -21.17 16.56 12.24
C ILE A 314 -20.93 17.06 10.81
N CYS A 315 -20.62 18.35 10.63
CA CYS A 315 -20.49 18.95 9.29
C CYS A 315 -19.08 18.85 8.69
N ARG A 316 -18.08 18.42 9.47
CA ARG A 316 -16.67 18.28 9.07
C ARG A 316 -16.01 19.57 8.56
N LYS A 317 -16.60 20.73 8.88
CA LYS A 317 -16.05 22.07 8.65
C LYS A 317 -15.52 22.66 9.96
N VAL A 318 -14.76 23.76 9.88
CA VAL A 318 -14.37 24.56 11.05
C VAL A 318 -15.62 25.00 11.80
N MET A 319 -15.62 24.86 13.14
CA MET A 319 -16.81 25.10 13.95
C MET A 319 -17.23 26.59 13.95
N SER A 320 -18.47 26.85 13.57
CA SER A 320 -19.17 28.11 13.88
C SER A 320 -19.90 27.95 15.21
N SER A 321 -19.68 28.88 16.16
CA SER A 321 -20.24 28.82 17.52
C SER A 321 -20.02 27.45 18.20
N PRO A 322 -18.76 27.11 18.53
CA PRO A 322 -18.40 25.78 19.02
C PRO A 322 -19.08 25.47 20.35
N VAL A 323 -19.54 24.24 20.49
CA VAL A 323 -20.13 23.69 21.72
C VAL A 323 -19.38 22.42 22.07
N THR A 324 -18.91 22.32 23.31
CA THR A 324 -18.22 21.14 23.84
C THR A 324 -19.19 20.37 24.73
N THR A 325 -19.52 19.13 24.33
CA THR A 325 -20.39 18.28 25.15
C THR A 325 -19.66 17.79 26.41
N PRO A 326 -20.38 17.31 27.45
CA PRO A 326 -19.76 16.75 28.66
C PRO A 326 -18.83 15.56 28.39
N CYS A 327 -18.99 14.89 27.24
CA CYS A 327 -18.09 13.83 26.76
C CYS A 327 -16.93 14.36 25.91
N ALA A 328 -16.61 15.65 26.00
CA ALA A 328 -15.48 16.33 25.35
C ALA A 328 -15.46 16.27 23.80
N HIS A 329 -16.62 16.12 23.16
CA HIS A 329 -16.73 16.22 21.71
C HIS A 329 -17.20 17.62 21.30
N ASN A 330 -16.64 18.14 20.20
CA ASN A 330 -16.89 19.50 19.76
C ASN A 330 -17.75 19.54 18.49
N PHE A 331 -18.77 20.40 18.50
CA PHE A 331 -19.73 20.57 17.42
C PHE A 331 -20.05 22.05 17.17
N CYS A 332 -20.53 22.43 15.99
CA CYS A 332 -21.25 23.71 15.84
C CYS A 332 -22.54 23.64 16.67
N LYS A 333 -22.92 24.73 17.34
CA LYS A 333 -24.18 24.82 18.09
C LYS A 333 -25.36 24.39 17.23
N GLU A 334 -25.47 24.95 16.03
CA GLU A 334 -26.55 24.66 15.07
C GLU A 334 -26.55 23.21 14.59
N CYS A 335 -25.37 22.61 14.36
CA CYS A 335 -25.30 21.21 13.96
C CYS A 335 -25.77 20.27 15.07
N LEU A 336 -25.40 20.59 16.32
CA LEU A 336 -25.79 19.79 17.47
C LEU A 336 -27.28 19.94 17.78
N THR A 337 -27.81 21.17 17.82
CA THR A 337 -29.24 21.41 18.07
C THR A 337 -30.10 20.90 16.91
N GLY A 338 -29.66 21.10 15.66
CA GLY A 338 -30.34 20.63 14.47
C GLY A 338 -30.51 19.12 14.42
N LYS A 339 -29.52 18.34 14.89
CA LYS A 339 -29.62 16.88 14.93
C LYS A 339 -30.73 16.37 15.86
N PHE A 340 -31.05 17.12 16.91
CA PHE A 340 -32.09 16.77 17.88
C PHE A 340 -33.34 17.65 17.75
N ALA A 341 -33.45 18.43 16.65
CA ALA A 341 -34.62 19.25 16.39
C ALA A 341 -35.87 18.38 16.30
N GLY A 342 -36.93 18.76 17.01
CA GLY A 342 -38.19 18.02 17.06
C GLY A 342 -38.22 16.81 18.02
N ILE A 343 -37.10 16.47 18.67
CA ILE A 343 -37.09 15.42 19.71
C ILE A 343 -37.44 16.06 21.05
N THR A 344 -38.58 15.68 21.62
CA THR A 344 -38.98 16.14 22.97
C THR A 344 -38.14 15.45 24.03
N GLN A 345 -37.87 16.14 25.15
CA GLN A 345 -37.09 15.55 26.25
C GLN A 345 -37.82 14.46 27.03
N VAL A 346 -39.15 14.46 26.96
CA VAL A 346 -40.01 13.56 27.71
C VAL A 346 -40.98 12.90 26.74
N ARG A 347 -41.05 11.57 26.82
CA ARG A 347 -42.01 10.76 26.09
C ARG A 347 -43.20 10.45 27.01
N GLN A 348 -44.37 10.94 26.61
CA GLN A 348 -45.64 10.52 27.20
C GLN A 348 -45.95 9.09 26.76
N ARG A 349 -46.42 8.27 27.71
CA ARG A 349 -46.74 6.86 27.46
C ARG A 349 -48.18 6.62 27.88
N SER A 350 -49.02 6.16 26.97
CA SER A 350 -50.39 5.73 27.25
C SER A 350 -50.55 4.28 26.84
N ARG A 351 -51.22 3.48 27.69
CA ARG A 351 -51.62 2.11 27.33
C ARG A 351 -53.07 1.93 27.78
N GLY A 352 -53.99 1.82 26.83
CA GLY A 352 -55.41 1.56 27.10
C GLY A 352 -56.06 2.60 28.02
N GLY A 353 -55.92 3.90 27.71
CA GLY A 353 -56.59 4.98 28.45
C GLY A 353 -55.96 5.39 29.79
N ARG A 354 -54.96 4.65 30.31
CA ARG A 354 -54.18 5.06 31.50
C ARG A 354 -52.90 5.79 31.08
N THR A 355 -52.71 7.01 31.59
CA THR A 355 -51.47 7.79 31.45
C THR A 355 -50.38 7.20 32.36
N LEU A 356 -49.31 6.69 31.77
CA LEU A 356 -48.13 6.20 32.50
C LEU A 356 -47.19 7.35 32.83
N ARG A 357 -46.35 7.18 33.86
CA ARG A 357 -45.34 8.17 34.25
C ARG A 357 -44.47 8.54 33.05
N ALA A 358 -44.34 9.83 32.81
CA ALA A 358 -43.57 10.36 31.70
C ALA A 358 -42.09 9.97 31.84
N GLN A 359 -41.47 9.52 30.74
CA GLN A 359 -40.10 9.01 30.74
C GLN A 359 -39.19 9.92 29.92
N LYS A 360 -37.98 10.18 30.41
CA LYS A 360 -36.97 10.98 29.71
C LYS A 360 -36.47 10.26 28.45
N ASN A 361 -36.40 10.97 27.34
CA ASN A 361 -35.77 10.50 26.11
C ASN A 361 -34.25 10.62 26.22
N VAL A 362 -33.56 9.52 25.95
CA VAL A 362 -32.09 9.45 25.94
C VAL A 362 -31.60 10.00 24.59
N MET A 363 -30.76 11.04 24.61
CA MET A 363 -30.22 11.67 23.41
C MET A 363 -28.70 11.47 23.40
N LYS A 364 -28.25 10.45 22.66
CA LYS A 364 -26.84 10.07 22.64
C LYS A 364 -26.00 11.01 21.80
N CYS A 365 -24.79 11.32 22.29
CA CYS A 365 -23.79 12.07 21.54
C CYS A 365 -23.55 11.45 20.15
N PRO A 366 -23.39 12.24 19.09
CA PRO A 366 -23.08 11.75 17.74
C PRO A 366 -21.80 10.91 17.62
N CYS A 367 -20.87 11.04 18.55
CA CYS A 367 -19.54 10.45 18.48
C CYS A 367 -19.31 9.34 19.52
N CYS A 368 -20.19 9.19 20.52
CA CYS A 368 -19.98 8.26 21.62
C CYS A 368 -21.31 7.88 22.28
N PRO A 369 -21.36 6.81 23.10
CA PRO A 369 -22.62 6.34 23.67
C PRO A 369 -23.20 7.21 24.79
N ASN A 370 -22.52 8.29 25.21
CA ASN A 370 -22.91 9.13 26.34
C ASN A 370 -24.23 9.88 26.08
N ASP A 371 -25.13 9.90 27.06
CA ASP A 371 -26.35 10.70 27.01
C ASP A 371 -26.02 12.18 27.24
N ILE A 372 -26.52 13.04 26.35
CA ILE A 372 -26.34 14.50 26.41
C ILE A 372 -27.68 15.22 26.51
N SER A 373 -28.75 14.50 26.85
CA SER A 373 -30.13 15.02 26.90
C SER A 373 -30.31 16.26 27.79
N ASP A 374 -29.66 16.31 28.96
CA ASP A 374 -29.72 17.48 29.86
C ASP A 374 -28.92 18.65 29.29
N PHE A 375 -27.75 18.36 28.70
CA PHE A 375 -26.88 19.37 28.09
C PHE A 375 -27.55 20.10 26.92
N LEU A 376 -28.40 19.39 26.15
CA LEU A 376 -29.11 19.96 25.01
C LEU A 376 -30.18 21.01 25.40
N GLN A 377 -30.54 21.15 26.68
CA GLN A 377 -31.47 22.20 27.13
C GLN A 377 -30.88 23.60 26.96
N ASN A 378 -29.58 23.73 27.21
CA ASN A 378 -28.91 25.02 27.19
C ASN A 378 -27.45 24.88 26.76
N PRO A 379 -27.19 24.49 25.49
CA PRO A 379 -25.83 24.35 24.99
C PRO A 379 -25.17 25.73 24.90
N GLN A 380 -24.23 25.98 25.80
CA GLN A 380 -23.43 27.19 25.81
C GLN A 380 -22.29 27.09 24.80
N VAL A 381 -22.00 28.21 24.16
CA VAL A 381 -20.84 28.32 23.27
C VAL A 381 -19.58 28.27 24.15
N SER A 382 -18.67 27.36 23.84
CA SER A 382 -17.41 27.22 24.55
C SER A 382 -16.45 28.35 24.15
N ASN A 383 -16.03 29.20 25.09
CA ASN A 383 -14.99 30.21 24.88
C ASN A 383 -13.59 29.57 24.87
N VAL A 384 -13.31 28.68 23.92
CA VAL A 384 -12.00 27.99 23.82
C VAL A 384 -10.94 28.84 23.08
N PHE A 385 -11.28 30.08 22.68
CA PHE A 385 -10.41 30.93 21.88
C PHE A 385 -9.93 32.24 22.57
N SER A 386 -10.15 32.43 23.88
CA SER A 386 -9.76 33.69 24.56
C SER A 386 -8.60 33.60 25.55
N SER A 387 -7.73 32.58 25.50
CA SER A 387 -6.52 32.56 26.34
C SER A 387 -5.35 31.89 25.63
N SER A 388 -4.92 32.49 24.52
CA SER A 388 -3.55 32.31 24.03
C SER A 388 -2.67 33.35 24.71
N SER A 389 -2.18 33.03 25.92
CA SER A 389 -0.97 33.65 26.43
C SER A 389 0.17 33.21 25.53
N ILE A 390 0.40 33.98 24.46
CA ILE A 390 1.66 33.98 23.72
C ILE A 390 2.68 34.61 24.66
N ALA A 391 3.35 33.78 25.45
CA ALA A 391 4.61 34.15 26.07
C ALA A 391 5.72 33.70 25.12
N TYR A 392 6.33 34.67 24.44
CA TYR A 392 7.66 34.52 23.87
C TYR A 392 8.65 34.32 25.00
N VAL A 393 9.28 33.15 25.07
CA VAL A 393 10.72 32.95 25.38
C VAL A 393 11.20 31.73 24.61
#